data_AF-A0A7Y0CX65-F1
#
_entry.id   AF-A0A7Y0CX65-F1
#
_cell.length_a   1.000
_cell.length_b   1.000
_cell.length_c   1.000
_cell.angle_alpha   90.00
_cell.angle_beta   90.00
_cell.angle_gamma   90.00
#
_symmetry.space_group_name_H-M   'P 1'
#
loop_
_entity.id
_entity.type
_entity.pdbx_description
1 polymer ?
#
loop_
_entity_poly.entity_id
_entity_poly.type
_entity_poly.pdbx_seq_one_letter_code
_entity_poly.pdbx_strand_id
1 'polypeptide(L)'
;LPALALNDLSDEDFTQLYGVWTSHTPQDASELLDGYAGSWWVVGGWAAQAFSGVTRPHEDVDIAIRRGDLGAFREHLAGRAHIWRNDGGTLSPIMADDPDDKFPQDFLQMWLRRNAASPWEYDVICDPAEPGQWVNRRLLSMTMPLESATWLDDRGIRYINPEILLLFKARQAFPRDEADFSAVVPMLDEDQRAWLRDTLAKVHPGHAWLERL
;
A
#
# COMPACT_ATOMS: atom_id res chain seq x y z
N LEU A 1 12.81 18.36 22.73
CA LEU A 1 13.40 17.16 22.10
C LEU A 1 12.71 17.00 20.75
N PRO A 2 13.44 16.87 19.63
CA PRO A 2 12.78 16.57 18.36
C PRO A 2 12.09 15.21 18.49
N ALA A 3 10.84 15.10 18.03
CA ALA A 3 10.13 13.83 18.02
C ALA A 3 10.87 12.87 17.06
N LEU A 4 11.24 11.69 17.55
CA LEU A 4 11.70 10.60 16.68
C LEU A 4 10.54 10.27 15.73
N ALA A 5 10.79 10.25 14.42
CA ALA A 5 9.80 9.75 13.49
C ALA A 5 9.65 8.23 13.72
N LEU A 6 8.47 7.68 13.47
CA LEU A 6 8.21 6.24 13.67
C LEU A 6 9.18 5.35 12.87
N ASN A 7 9.71 5.86 11.75
CA ASN A 7 10.72 5.19 10.92
C ASN A 7 12.14 5.20 11.53
N ASP A 8 12.38 5.95 12.60
CA ASP A 8 13.69 6.04 13.28
C ASP A 8 13.75 5.14 14.53
N LEU A 9 12.64 4.49 14.89
CA LEU A 9 12.58 3.57 16.03
C LEU A 9 13.22 2.22 15.67
N SER A 10 13.88 1.60 16.64
CA SER A 10 14.20 0.17 16.53
C SER A 10 12.92 -0.67 16.53
N ASP A 11 12.95 -1.88 15.98
CA ASP A 11 11.79 -2.78 16.02
C ASP A 11 11.33 -3.07 17.45
N GLU A 12 12.26 -3.12 18.40
CA GLU A 12 11.98 -3.30 19.83
C GLU A 12 11.25 -2.09 20.41
N ASP A 13 11.77 -0.87 20.21
CA ASP A 13 11.14 0.35 20.69
C ASP A 13 9.76 0.57 20.05
N PHE A 14 9.65 0.30 18.74
CA PHE A 14 8.39 0.34 18.02
C PHE A 14 7.39 -0.62 18.66
N THR A 15 7.80 -1.86 18.90
CA THR A 15 6.94 -2.89 19.49
C THR A 15 6.50 -2.52 20.91
N GLN A 16 7.40 -1.96 21.72
CA GLN A 16 7.06 -1.52 23.09
C GLN A 16 6.06 -0.35 23.09
N LEU A 17 6.16 0.56 22.12
CA LEU A 17 5.29 1.73 22.02
C LEU A 17 3.94 1.41 21.37
N TYR A 18 3.94 0.62 20.29
CA TYR A 18 2.79 0.47 19.41
C TYR A 18 2.23 -0.95 19.35
N GLY A 19 2.94 -1.94 19.88
CA GLY A 19 2.57 -3.35 19.81
C GLY A 19 3.15 -4.04 18.57
N VAL A 20 3.02 -5.37 18.56
CA VAL A 20 3.53 -6.23 17.48
C VAL A 20 2.64 -6.18 16.24
N TRP A 21 3.22 -6.52 15.09
CA TRP A 21 2.49 -6.91 13.89
C TRP A 21 2.25 -8.42 13.84
N THR A 22 1.19 -8.82 13.17
CA THR A 22 0.99 -10.21 12.75
C THR A 22 1.04 -10.27 11.23
N SER A 23 1.67 -11.33 10.71
CA SER A 23 1.80 -11.52 9.27
C SER A 23 0.49 -12.08 8.71
N HIS A 24 -0.10 -11.36 7.78
CA HIS A 24 -1.25 -11.77 6.99
C HIS A 24 -0.89 -11.93 5.53
N THR A 25 -1.77 -12.62 4.80
CA THR A 25 -1.64 -12.89 3.37
C THR A 25 -2.69 -12.10 2.56
N PRO A 26 -2.52 -11.99 1.24
CA PRO A 26 -3.56 -11.49 0.33
C PRO A 26 -4.90 -12.22 0.48
N GLN A 27 -4.86 -13.52 0.80
CA GLN A 27 -6.06 -14.31 1.03
C GLN A 27 -6.80 -13.86 2.30
N ASP A 28 -6.09 -13.60 3.39
CA ASP A 28 -6.69 -13.08 4.62
C ASP A 28 -7.32 -11.69 4.40
N ALA A 29 -6.67 -10.84 3.59
CA ALA A 29 -7.23 -9.54 3.20
C ALA A 29 -8.50 -9.70 2.35
N SER A 30 -8.52 -10.68 1.44
CA SER A 30 -9.72 -11.02 0.66
C SER A 30 -10.88 -11.45 1.56
N GLU A 31 -10.61 -12.26 2.58
CA GLU A 31 -11.61 -12.70 3.57
C GLU A 31 -12.10 -11.55 4.46
N LEU A 32 -11.22 -10.63 4.87
CA LEU A 32 -11.60 -9.42 5.59
C LEU A 32 -12.58 -8.56 4.77
N LEU A 33 -12.31 -8.45 3.47
CA LEU A 33 -13.02 -7.60 2.51
C LEU A 33 -14.13 -8.31 1.74
N ASP A 34 -14.45 -9.56 2.09
CA ASP A 34 -15.61 -10.24 1.53
C ASP A 34 -16.89 -9.44 1.85
N GLY A 35 -17.67 -9.14 0.81
CA GLY A 35 -18.86 -8.28 0.89
C GLY A 35 -18.58 -6.76 0.92
N TYR A 36 -17.33 -6.30 0.84
CA TYR A 36 -17.00 -4.88 0.74
C TYR A 36 -17.48 -4.30 -0.60
N ALA A 37 -18.23 -3.20 -0.55
CA ALA A 37 -18.82 -2.58 -1.75
C ALA A 37 -17.83 -1.74 -2.58
N GLY A 38 -16.69 -1.35 -2.01
CA GLY A 38 -15.67 -0.54 -2.67
C GLY A 38 -14.66 -1.36 -3.46
N SER A 39 -13.78 -0.67 -4.17
CA SER A 39 -12.64 -1.31 -4.85
C SER A 39 -11.43 -1.39 -3.94
N TRP A 40 -10.73 -2.52 -3.99
CA TRP A 40 -9.47 -2.73 -3.29
C TRP A 40 -8.49 -3.53 -4.16
N TRP A 41 -7.21 -3.40 -3.87
CA TRP A 41 -6.15 -4.19 -4.50
C TRP A 41 -4.94 -4.31 -3.58
N VAL A 42 -4.16 -5.36 -3.74
CA VAL A 42 -2.92 -5.60 -3.01
C VAL A 42 -1.80 -4.78 -3.63
N VAL A 43 -0.95 -4.22 -2.76
CA VAL A 43 0.27 -3.50 -3.13
C VAL A 43 1.48 -4.07 -2.37
N GLY A 44 2.60 -3.37 -2.38
CA GLY A 44 3.74 -3.71 -1.52
C GLY A 44 4.42 -5.05 -1.86
N GLY A 45 4.94 -5.71 -0.82
CA GLY A 45 5.74 -6.92 -0.99
C GLY A 45 4.98 -8.10 -1.59
N TRP A 46 3.73 -8.28 -1.18
CA TRP A 46 2.89 -9.36 -1.70
C TRP A 46 2.58 -9.20 -3.18
N ALA A 47 2.38 -7.97 -3.67
CA ALA A 47 2.24 -7.73 -5.11
C ALA A 47 3.51 -8.05 -5.91
N ALA A 48 4.70 -7.74 -5.37
CA ALA A 48 5.97 -8.10 -6.00
C ALA A 48 6.13 -9.62 -6.10
N GLN A 49 5.82 -10.33 -5.01
CA GLN A 49 5.89 -11.79 -4.97
C GLN A 49 4.85 -12.44 -5.90
N ALA A 50 3.61 -11.94 -5.91
CA ALA A 50 2.55 -12.47 -6.77
C ALA A 50 2.92 -12.37 -8.25
N PHE A 51 3.54 -11.25 -8.67
CA PHE A 51 3.98 -11.08 -10.05
C PHE A 51 5.25 -11.89 -10.38
N SER A 52 6.25 -11.88 -9.49
CA SER A 52 7.57 -12.48 -9.78
C SER A 52 7.67 -13.98 -9.49
N GLY A 53 6.79 -14.52 -8.64
CA GLY A 53 6.90 -15.87 -8.08
C GLY A 53 8.06 -16.04 -7.09
N VAL A 54 8.88 -15.01 -6.83
CA VAL A 54 10.02 -15.07 -5.92
C VAL A 54 9.54 -14.85 -4.49
N THR A 55 9.66 -15.89 -3.66
CA THR A 55 9.22 -15.83 -2.26
C THR A 55 10.21 -15.10 -1.36
N ARG A 56 9.70 -14.28 -0.45
CA ARG A 56 10.47 -13.72 0.67
C ARG A 56 9.60 -13.58 1.92
N PRO A 57 10.18 -13.36 3.11
CA PRO A 57 9.40 -13.00 4.30
C PRO A 57 8.61 -11.69 4.07
N HIS A 58 7.37 -11.65 4.59
CA HIS A 58 6.53 -10.45 4.65
C HIS A 58 6.15 -10.17 6.09
N GLU A 59 6.37 -8.93 6.52
CA GLU A 59 6.07 -8.46 7.88
C GLU A 59 4.58 -8.11 8.03
N ASP A 60 3.95 -7.69 6.93
CA ASP A 60 2.60 -7.19 6.84
C ASP A 60 1.95 -7.58 5.49
N VAL A 61 0.69 -7.18 5.31
CA VAL A 61 0.02 -7.13 4.02
C VAL A 61 -0.44 -5.70 3.75
N ASP A 62 0.03 -5.14 2.64
CA ASP A 62 -0.39 -3.84 2.16
C ASP A 62 -1.56 -3.99 1.17
N ILE A 63 -2.68 -3.35 1.48
CA ILE A 63 -3.79 -3.17 0.54
C ILE A 63 -4.01 -1.69 0.25
N ALA A 64 -4.62 -1.39 -0.88
CA ALA A 64 -5.08 -0.06 -1.21
C ALA A 64 -6.60 -0.07 -1.42
N ILE A 65 -7.25 1.00 -0.99
CA ILE A 65 -8.64 1.32 -1.30
C ILE A 65 -8.70 2.69 -1.95
N ARG A 66 -9.80 2.99 -2.64
CA ARG A 66 -10.07 4.36 -3.05
C ARG A 66 -10.34 5.22 -1.82
N ARG A 67 -9.75 6.41 -1.78
CA ARG A 67 -10.03 7.42 -0.75
C ARG A 67 -11.52 7.75 -0.68
N GLY A 68 -12.18 7.84 -1.85
CA GLY A 68 -13.62 8.08 -1.93
C GLY A 68 -14.50 6.97 -1.32
N ASP A 69 -13.92 5.79 -1.04
CA ASP A 69 -14.62 4.67 -0.40
C ASP A 69 -14.36 4.57 1.12
N LEU A 70 -13.68 5.55 1.73
CA LEU A 70 -13.33 5.51 3.16
C LEU A 70 -14.55 5.33 4.06
N GLY A 71 -15.66 6.00 3.79
CA GLY A 71 -16.91 5.83 4.55
C GLY A 71 -17.44 4.38 4.48
N ALA A 72 -17.52 3.82 3.27
CA ALA A 72 -17.94 2.44 3.06
C ALA A 72 -16.98 1.43 3.71
N PHE A 73 -15.68 1.73 3.71
CA PHE A 73 -14.67 0.90 4.35
C PHE A 73 -14.80 0.89 5.88
N ARG A 74 -15.06 2.06 6.48
CA ARG A 74 -15.33 2.21 7.91
C ARG A 74 -16.60 1.47 8.32
N GLU A 75 -17.67 1.58 7.52
CA GLU A 75 -18.91 0.85 7.73
C GLU A 75 -18.69 -0.66 7.65
N HIS A 76 -17.96 -1.12 6.63
CA HIS A 76 -17.62 -2.54 6.46
C HIS A 76 -16.93 -3.08 7.70
N LEU A 77 -15.88 -2.40 8.18
CA LEU A 77 -15.08 -2.86 9.32
C LEU A 77 -15.73 -2.61 10.70
N ALA A 78 -16.90 -1.97 10.76
CA ALA A 78 -17.56 -1.64 12.01
C ALA A 78 -17.77 -2.89 12.89
N GLY A 79 -17.28 -2.82 14.13
CA GLY A 79 -17.33 -3.93 15.09
C GLY A 79 -16.36 -5.09 14.83
N ARG A 80 -15.58 -5.05 13.73
CA ARG A 80 -14.60 -6.09 13.37
C ARG A 80 -13.15 -5.63 13.55
N ALA A 81 -12.86 -4.36 13.28
CA ALA A 81 -11.54 -3.78 13.44
C ALA A 81 -11.60 -2.30 13.85
N HIS A 82 -10.56 -1.84 14.53
CA HIS A 82 -10.30 -0.42 14.74
C HIS A 82 -9.33 0.08 13.68
N ILE A 83 -9.62 1.26 13.15
CA ILE A 83 -8.83 1.93 12.12
C ILE A 83 -8.00 3.03 12.78
N TRP A 84 -6.71 3.01 12.52
CA TRP A 84 -5.77 4.01 13.01
C TRP A 84 -5.14 4.72 11.83
N ARG A 85 -5.19 6.04 11.80
CA ARG A 85 -4.44 6.85 10.85
C ARG A 85 -2.96 6.82 11.19
N ASN A 86 -2.11 6.70 10.18
CA ASN A 86 -0.67 6.90 10.27
C ASN A 86 -0.24 8.14 9.47
N ASP A 87 0.01 9.24 10.19
CA ASP A 87 0.50 10.50 9.61
C ASP A 87 1.99 10.66 9.86
N GLY A 88 2.81 10.06 8.98
CA GLY A 88 4.27 10.20 9.08
C GLY A 88 4.83 9.70 10.41
N GLY A 89 4.19 8.68 10.99
CA GLY A 89 4.57 8.09 12.27
C GLY A 89 3.76 8.53 13.48
N THR A 90 2.83 9.47 13.32
CA THR A 90 1.85 9.76 14.37
C THR A 90 0.62 8.89 14.18
N LEU A 91 0.38 7.98 15.13
CA LEU A 91 -0.80 7.12 15.14
C LEU A 91 -1.96 7.77 15.90
N SER A 92 -3.14 7.79 15.28
CA SER A 92 -4.36 8.32 15.90
C SER A 92 -5.57 7.47 15.50
N PRO A 93 -6.49 7.14 16.42
CA PRO A 93 -7.68 6.37 16.07
C PRO A 93 -8.61 7.21 15.21
N ILE A 94 -9.24 6.56 14.22
CA ILE A 94 -10.38 7.11 13.48
C ILE A 94 -11.64 6.63 14.19
N MET A 95 -12.41 7.56 14.75
CA MET A 95 -13.63 7.24 15.50
C MET A 95 -14.80 7.02 14.54
N ALA A 96 -15.84 6.28 14.93
CA ALA A 96 -16.97 5.96 14.05
C ALA A 96 -17.79 7.21 13.64
N ASP A 97 -17.77 8.26 14.47
CA ASP A 97 -18.49 9.52 14.29
C ASP A 97 -17.61 10.63 13.68
N ASP A 98 -16.33 10.37 13.41
CA ASP A 98 -15.49 11.33 12.69
C ASP A 98 -16.04 11.55 11.27
N PRO A 99 -16.24 12.80 10.82
CA PRO A 99 -16.72 13.05 9.47
C PRO A 99 -15.58 12.84 8.45
N ASP A 100 -15.91 12.33 7.26
CA ASP A 100 -14.90 11.99 6.25
C ASP A 100 -14.13 13.21 5.70
N ASP A 101 -14.74 14.40 5.75
CA ASP A 101 -14.11 15.66 5.35
C ASP A 101 -13.04 16.17 6.34
N LYS A 102 -12.94 15.57 7.53
CA LYS A 102 -11.89 15.85 8.52
C LYS A 102 -10.51 15.38 8.05
N PHE A 103 -10.45 14.41 7.13
CA PHE A 103 -9.19 13.82 6.71
C PHE A 103 -8.53 14.69 5.63
N PRO A 104 -7.27 15.17 5.83
CA PRO A 104 -6.54 15.93 4.82
C PRO A 104 -6.47 15.20 3.48
N GLN A 105 -6.47 15.92 2.35
CA GLN A 105 -6.43 15.30 1.01
C GLN A 105 -5.19 14.41 0.79
N ASP A 106 -4.10 14.70 1.50
CA ASP A 106 -2.85 13.95 1.51
C ASP A 106 -2.77 12.90 2.63
N PHE A 107 -3.90 12.53 3.26
CA PHE A 107 -3.98 11.34 4.11
C PHE A 107 -3.83 10.08 3.25
N LEU A 108 -2.81 9.27 3.56
CA LEU A 108 -2.36 8.19 2.68
C LEU A 108 -2.41 6.79 3.31
N GLN A 109 -2.50 6.66 4.63
CA GLN A 109 -2.20 5.38 5.29
C GLN A 109 -3.00 5.16 6.57
N MET A 110 -3.53 3.95 6.70
CA MET A 110 -4.26 3.48 7.88
C MET A 110 -3.76 2.11 8.29
N TRP A 111 -3.74 1.85 9.59
CA TRP A 111 -3.43 0.54 10.15
C TRP A 111 -4.65 -0.03 10.86
N LEU A 112 -4.84 -1.33 10.69
CA LEU A 112 -5.96 -2.06 11.28
C LEU A 112 -5.50 -2.95 12.43
N ARG A 113 -6.32 -3.02 13.49
CA ARG A 113 -6.21 -4.04 14.53
C ARG A 113 -7.56 -4.32 15.16
N ARG A 114 -7.81 -5.55 15.60
CA ARG A 114 -9.05 -5.94 16.29
C ARG A 114 -9.34 -5.15 17.56
N ASN A 115 -8.34 -4.85 18.38
CA ASN A 115 -8.44 -4.03 19.60
C ASN A 115 -7.04 -3.66 20.13
N ALA A 116 -6.98 -2.86 21.20
CA ALA A 116 -5.73 -2.35 21.76
C ALA A 116 -4.75 -3.44 22.26
N ALA A 117 -5.23 -4.65 22.56
CA ALA A 117 -4.41 -5.78 23.00
C ALA A 117 -4.06 -6.75 21.85
N SER A 118 -4.58 -6.51 20.64
CA SER A 118 -4.31 -7.32 19.45
C SER A 118 -3.17 -6.71 18.63
N PRO A 119 -2.40 -7.54 17.90
CA PRO A 119 -1.40 -7.04 16.97
C PRO A 119 -2.02 -6.16 15.88
N TRP A 120 -1.19 -5.37 15.21
CA TRP A 120 -1.53 -4.77 13.92
C TRP A 120 -1.63 -5.87 12.84
N GLU A 121 -2.62 -5.75 11.96
CA GLU A 121 -3.00 -6.82 11.03
C GLU A 121 -2.86 -6.41 9.56
N TYR A 122 -3.22 -5.17 9.21
CA TYR A 122 -3.23 -4.71 7.82
C TYR A 122 -2.72 -3.27 7.70
N ASP A 123 -1.94 -3.01 6.66
CA ASP A 123 -1.59 -1.67 6.21
C ASP A 123 -2.45 -1.28 5.01
N VAL A 124 -3.16 -0.17 5.11
CA VAL A 124 -4.19 0.25 4.15
C VAL A 124 -3.83 1.61 3.59
N ILE A 125 -3.51 1.62 2.30
CA ILE A 125 -3.24 2.82 1.53
C ILE A 125 -4.56 3.46 1.09
N CYS A 126 -4.72 4.75 1.39
CA CYS A 126 -5.79 5.57 0.82
C CYS A 126 -5.31 6.12 -0.52
N ASP A 127 -5.67 5.44 -1.61
CA ASP A 127 -5.29 5.81 -2.97
C ASP A 127 -6.24 6.89 -3.54
N PRO A 128 -5.73 7.92 -4.23
CA PRO A 128 -6.57 8.96 -4.84
C PRO A 128 -7.36 8.49 -6.07
N ALA A 129 -7.38 7.18 -6.36
CA ALA A 129 -8.19 6.62 -7.43
C ALA A 129 -9.65 7.05 -7.37
N GLU A 130 -10.19 7.33 -8.56
CA GLU A 130 -11.59 7.63 -8.82
C GLU A 130 -12.33 6.36 -9.28
N PRO A 131 -13.67 6.35 -9.34
CA PRO A 131 -14.41 5.19 -9.84
C PRO A 131 -13.90 4.71 -11.21
N GLY A 132 -13.32 3.50 -11.26
CA GLY A 132 -12.79 2.90 -12.48
C GLY A 132 -11.47 3.49 -13.00
N GLN A 133 -10.85 4.44 -12.28
CA GLN A 133 -9.66 5.15 -12.75
C GLN A 133 -8.59 5.22 -11.66
N TRP A 134 -7.41 4.68 -11.97
CA TRP A 134 -6.24 4.83 -11.13
C TRP A 134 -5.59 6.22 -11.33
N VAL A 135 -5.11 6.81 -10.23
CA VAL A 135 -4.45 8.11 -10.21
C VAL A 135 -3.08 7.96 -9.57
N ASN A 136 -2.03 8.40 -10.27
CA ASN A 136 -0.69 8.36 -9.72
C ASN A 136 -0.55 9.41 -8.60
N ARG A 137 -0.57 8.98 -7.33
CA ARG A 137 -0.40 9.87 -6.17
C ARG A 137 0.92 10.66 -6.12
N ARG A 138 1.93 10.32 -6.94
CA ARG A 138 3.18 11.11 -7.08
C ARG A 138 3.12 12.12 -8.23
N LEU A 139 2.20 11.93 -9.17
CA LEU A 139 2.07 12.73 -10.38
C LEU A 139 0.58 12.75 -10.77
N LEU A 140 -0.22 13.56 -10.08
CA LEU A 140 -1.70 13.51 -10.17
C LEU A 140 -2.26 13.71 -11.58
N SER A 141 -1.50 14.35 -12.48
CA SER A 141 -1.86 14.47 -13.90
C SER A 141 -1.85 13.14 -14.67
N MET A 142 -1.19 12.12 -14.12
CA MET A 142 -1.07 10.79 -14.73
C MET A 142 -2.15 9.88 -14.17
N THR A 143 -3.05 9.46 -15.05
CA THR A 143 -4.17 8.60 -14.72
C THR A 143 -4.33 7.54 -15.80
N MET A 144 -4.94 6.41 -15.45
CA MET A 144 -5.30 5.35 -16.40
C MET A 144 -6.50 4.56 -15.87
N PRO A 145 -7.20 3.77 -16.69
CA PRO A 145 -8.24 2.86 -16.20
C PRO A 145 -7.68 1.96 -15.09
N LEU A 146 -8.46 1.72 -14.03
CA LEU A 146 -8.01 0.88 -12.92
C LEU A 146 -7.60 -0.52 -13.39
N GLU A 147 -8.29 -1.08 -14.37
CA GLU A 147 -7.97 -2.36 -15.01
C GLU A 147 -6.66 -2.34 -15.82
N SER A 148 -6.17 -1.16 -16.22
CA SER A 148 -4.86 -1.01 -16.85
C SER A 148 -3.74 -0.81 -15.83
N ALA A 149 -4.08 -0.42 -14.59
CA ALA A 149 -3.13 -0.23 -13.49
C ALA A 149 -3.01 -1.48 -12.59
N THR A 150 -3.88 -2.47 -12.77
CA THR A 150 -3.99 -3.64 -11.91
C THR A 150 -4.23 -4.90 -12.73
N TRP A 151 -3.96 -6.06 -12.14
CA TRP A 151 -4.24 -7.36 -12.72
C TRP A 151 -4.90 -8.26 -11.67
N LEU A 152 -5.57 -9.33 -12.13
CA LEU A 152 -6.22 -10.33 -11.27
C LEU A 152 -5.41 -11.63 -11.31
N ASP A 153 -5.20 -12.25 -10.16
CA ASP A 153 -4.67 -13.61 -10.09
C ASP A 153 -5.75 -14.67 -10.41
N ASP A 154 -5.36 -15.95 -10.36
CA ASP A 154 -6.25 -17.09 -10.62
C ASP A 154 -7.34 -17.26 -9.56
N ARG A 155 -7.22 -16.60 -8.41
CA ARG A 155 -8.20 -16.56 -7.32
C ARG A 155 -9.09 -15.33 -7.38
N GLY A 156 -8.86 -14.42 -8.32
CA GLY A 156 -9.59 -13.16 -8.47
C GLY A 156 -9.15 -12.06 -7.50
N ILE A 157 -8.00 -12.20 -6.84
CA ILE A 157 -7.42 -11.13 -6.03
C ILE A 157 -6.75 -10.12 -6.97
N ARG A 158 -7.05 -8.83 -6.78
CA ARG A 158 -6.50 -7.74 -7.57
C ARG A 158 -5.17 -7.28 -6.99
N TYR A 159 -4.16 -7.12 -7.84
CA TYR A 159 -2.86 -6.58 -7.48
C TYR A 159 -2.54 -5.37 -8.35
N ILE A 160 -1.81 -4.41 -7.82
CA ILE A 160 -1.23 -3.33 -8.65
C ILE A 160 -0.23 -3.92 -9.65
N ASN A 161 -0.17 -3.34 -10.84
CA ASN A 161 0.82 -3.73 -11.84
C ASN A 161 2.25 -3.49 -11.34
N PRO A 162 3.20 -4.34 -11.76
CA PRO A 162 4.56 -4.35 -11.24
C PRO A 162 5.35 -3.07 -11.53
N GLU A 163 5.16 -2.43 -12.68
CA GLU A 163 5.81 -1.16 -13.02
C GLU A 163 5.35 -0.02 -12.09
N ILE A 164 4.06 0.01 -11.74
CA ILE A 164 3.50 0.98 -10.80
C ILE A 164 3.98 0.68 -9.37
N LEU A 165 4.03 -0.60 -8.99
CA LEU A 165 4.59 -1.04 -7.71
C LEU A 165 6.02 -0.53 -7.51
N LEU A 166 6.88 -0.78 -8.50
CA LEU A 166 8.29 -0.35 -8.43
C LEU A 166 8.42 1.17 -8.39
N LEU A 167 7.61 1.91 -9.14
CA LEU A 167 7.60 3.37 -9.05
C LEU A 167 7.41 3.86 -7.60
N PHE A 168 6.50 3.26 -6.83
CA PHE A 168 6.27 3.66 -5.44
C PHE A 168 7.38 3.23 -4.49
N LYS A 169 7.99 2.05 -4.73
CA LYS A 169 9.11 1.53 -3.95
C LYS A 169 10.40 2.35 -4.11
N ALA A 170 10.59 2.95 -5.28
CA ALA A 170 11.75 3.79 -5.59
C ALA A 170 11.92 5.00 -4.66
N ARG A 171 10.87 5.44 -3.94
CA ARG A 171 11.01 6.57 -3.00
C ARG A 171 12.02 6.29 -1.88
N GLN A 172 11.93 5.11 -1.28
CA GLN A 172 12.76 4.75 -0.13
C GLN A 172 13.91 3.84 -0.54
N ALA A 173 13.67 2.97 -1.54
CA ALA A 173 14.66 2.02 -2.03
C ALA A 173 15.35 1.23 -0.89
N PHE A 174 14.55 0.77 0.09
CA PHE A 174 15.08 -0.07 1.16
C PHE A 174 15.66 -1.38 0.59
N PRO A 175 16.50 -2.12 1.34
CA PRO A 175 17.05 -3.39 0.85
C PRO A 175 15.99 -4.38 0.34
N ARG A 176 14.80 -4.42 0.96
CA ARG A 176 13.65 -5.21 0.49
C ARG A 176 13.06 -4.70 -0.84
N ASP A 177 13.07 -3.39 -1.07
CA ASP A 177 12.62 -2.78 -2.32
C ASP A 177 13.59 -3.06 -3.47
N GLU A 178 14.90 -3.10 -3.19
CA GLU A 178 15.93 -3.54 -4.15
C GLU A 178 15.79 -5.02 -4.53
N ALA A 179 15.44 -5.87 -3.55
CA ALA A 179 15.15 -7.28 -3.81
C ALA A 179 13.91 -7.43 -4.69
N ASP A 180 12.82 -6.71 -4.38
CA ASP A 180 11.60 -6.69 -5.19
C ASP A 180 11.88 -6.18 -6.61
N PHE A 181 12.67 -5.10 -6.78
CA PHE A 181 13.10 -4.60 -8.09
C PHE A 181 13.87 -5.66 -8.89
N SER A 182 14.85 -6.30 -8.25
CA SER A 182 15.70 -7.29 -8.92
C SER A 182 14.91 -8.55 -9.35
N ALA A 183 13.86 -8.91 -8.61
CA ALA A 183 12.96 -10.01 -8.96
C ALA A 183 11.98 -9.64 -10.07
N VAL A 184 11.42 -8.43 -10.05
CA VAL A 184 10.34 -8.01 -10.94
C VAL A 184 10.84 -7.54 -12.31
N VAL A 185 11.93 -6.76 -12.36
CA VAL A 185 12.39 -6.11 -13.60
C VAL A 185 12.69 -7.07 -14.76
N PRO A 186 13.33 -8.23 -14.55
CA PRO A 186 13.55 -9.20 -15.63
C PRO A 186 12.26 -9.75 -16.26
N MET A 187 11.11 -9.61 -15.58
CA MET A 187 9.82 -10.14 -16.01
C MET A 187 8.90 -9.08 -16.62
N LEU A 188 9.27 -7.80 -16.56
CA LEU A 188 8.54 -6.72 -17.23
C LEU A 188 8.67 -6.85 -18.75
N ASP A 189 7.56 -6.64 -19.45
CA ASP A 189 7.61 -6.44 -20.90
C ASP A 189 8.22 -5.08 -21.29
N GLU A 190 8.39 -4.85 -22.59
CA GLU A 190 9.00 -3.62 -23.12
C GLU A 190 8.20 -2.37 -22.77
N ASP A 191 6.87 -2.45 -22.78
CA ASP A 191 5.97 -1.32 -22.53
C ASP A 191 5.94 -0.96 -21.04
N GLN A 192 5.86 -1.94 -20.15
CA GLN A 192 5.92 -1.78 -18.70
C GLN A 192 7.27 -1.19 -18.27
N ARG A 193 8.37 -1.69 -18.84
CA ARG A 193 9.72 -1.19 -18.57
C ARG A 193 9.90 0.23 -19.09
N ALA A 194 9.40 0.55 -20.28
CA ALA A 194 9.41 1.90 -20.82
C ALA A 194 8.61 2.87 -19.95
N TRP A 195 7.39 2.47 -19.55
CA TRP A 195 6.54 3.24 -18.65
C TRP A 195 7.23 3.53 -17.31
N LEU A 196 7.85 2.51 -16.70
CA LEU A 196 8.58 2.67 -15.44
C LEU A 196 9.74 3.64 -15.60
N ARG A 197 10.57 3.48 -16.64
CA ARG A 197 11.73 4.35 -16.89
C ARG A 197 11.30 5.81 -17.05
N ASP A 198 10.30 6.07 -17.90
CA ASP A 198 9.83 7.42 -18.20
C ASP A 198 9.18 8.09 -16.99
N THR A 199 8.39 7.33 -16.22
CA THR A 199 7.70 7.86 -15.04
C THR A 199 8.66 8.06 -13.88
N LEU A 200 9.59 7.12 -13.66
CA LEU A 200 10.62 7.24 -12.64
C LEU A 200 11.54 8.43 -12.91
N ALA A 201 11.93 8.68 -14.16
CA ALA A 201 12.75 9.84 -14.52
C ALA A 201 12.06 11.18 -14.19
N LYS A 202 10.72 11.23 -14.23
CA LYS A 202 9.93 12.42 -13.87
C LYS A 202 9.78 12.58 -12.36
N VAL A 203 9.48 11.49 -11.65
CA VAL A 203 9.15 11.53 -10.21
C VAL A 203 10.41 11.52 -9.33
N HIS A 204 11.45 10.80 -9.76
CA HIS A 204 12.72 10.62 -9.05
C HIS A 204 13.90 10.76 -10.04
N PRO A 205 14.18 11.98 -10.55
CA PRO A 205 15.26 12.19 -11.50
C PRO A 205 16.61 11.75 -10.92
N GLY A 206 17.37 10.97 -11.68
CA GLY A 206 18.68 10.44 -11.27
C GLY A 206 18.63 9.22 -10.35
N HIS A 207 17.46 8.59 -10.16
CA HIS A 207 17.36 7.35 -9.39
C HIS A 207 18.22 6.23 -9.99
N ALA A 208 18.95 5.48 -9.15
CA ALA A 208 19.90 4.44 -9.59
C ALA A 208 19.26 3.34 -10.46
N TRP A 209 17.97 3.07 -10.27
CA TRP A 209 17.23 2.11 -11.11
C TRP A 209 17.14 2.51 -12.58
N LEU A 210 17.25 3.79 -12.93
CA LEU A 210 17.19 4.23 -14.33
C LEU A 210 18.31 3.63 -15.18
N GLU A 211 19.48 3.35 -14.60
CA GLU A 211 20.61 2.71 -15.28
C GLU A 211 20.42 1.19 -15.49
N ARG A 212 19.45 0.61 -14.77
CA ARG A 212 19.15 -0.83 -14.74
C ARG A 212 17.85 -1.18 -15.46
N LEU A 213 17.12 -0.15 -15.94
CA LEU A 213 15.84 -0.27 -16.65
C LEU A 213 16.02 -0.26 -18.15
#